data_AF-A0A497NW95-F1
#
_entry.id   AF-A0A497NW95-F1
#
_cell.length_a   1.000
_cell.length_b   1.000
_cell.length_c   1.000
_cell.angle_alpha   90.00
_cell.angle_beta   90.00
_cell.angle_gamma   90.00
#
_symmetry.space_group_name_H-M   'P 1'
#
loop_
_entity.id
_entity.type
_entity.pdbx_description
1 polymer ?
#
loop_
_entity_poly.entity_id
_entity_poly.type
_entity_poly.pdbx_seq_one_letter_code
_entity_poly.pdbx_strand_id
1 'polypeptide(L)'
;MGKICEICGQQTAKYVCSDCGKSVCENCFIPERWLCIECYRKRTEAPRPIHNTVPYKLFLVGFILTAIGSILIAFAPLFGASFQGGGFVWIFPFPPFFFGSRLNGEIAFSALILLIAILLLAIVTILLFYRHQFNHEFSASLPFSL
;
A
#
# COMPACT_ATOMS: atom_id res chain seq x y z
N MET A 1 -21.30 44.81 22.76
CA MET A 1 -22.45 43.94 22.42
C MET A 1 -21.90 42.63 21.90
N GLY A 2 -22.15 41.52 22.56
CA GLY A 2 -21.75 40.20 22.05
C GLY A 2 -22.62 39.83 20.86
N LYS A 3 -22.03 39.23 19.81
CA LYS A 3 -22.81 38.67 18.71
C LYS A 3 -23.67 37.51 19.25
N ILE A 4 -24.91 37.39 18.79
CA ILE A 4 -25.76 36.24 19.10
C ILE A 4 -25.36 35.04 18.25
N CYS A 5 -25.64 33.83 18.74
CA CYS A 5 -25.40 32.61 17.99
C CYS A 5 -26.22 32.59 16.69
N GLU A 6 -25.56 32.41 15.56
CA GLU A 6 -26.20 32.37 14.24
C GLU A 6 -26.94 31.05 13.96
N ILE A 7 -26.81 30.06 14.85
CA ILE A 7 -27.50 28.75 14.75
C ILE A 7 -28.77 28.73 15.61
N CYS A 8 -28.66 29.07 16.89
CA CYS A 8 -29.80 28.98 17.82
C CYS A 8 -30.46 30.33 18.11
N GLY A 9 -29.81 31.47 17.87
CA GLY A 9 -30.36 32.80 18.12
C GLY A 9 -30.60 33.17 19.59
N GLN A 10 -30.40 32.25 20.54
CA GLN A 10 -30.78 32.44 21.94
C GLN A 10 -29.64 32.84 22.87
N GLN A 11 -28.42 32.40 22.58
CA GLN A 11 -27.24 32.62 23.43
C GLN A 11 -26.21 33.51 22.74
N THR A 12 -25.34 34.13 23.53
CA THR A 12 -24.19 34.86 23.02
C THR A 12 -23.19 33.90 22.37
N ALA A 13 -22.71 34.26 21.19
CA ALA A 13 -21.69 33.52 20.47
C ALA A 13 -20.34 33.68 21.20
N LYS A 14 -19.71 32.55 21.49
CA LYS A 14 -18.38 32.48 22.13
C LYS A 14 -17.31 31.95 21.17
N TYR A 15 -17.71 31.17 20.16
CA TYR A 15 -16.81 30.46 19.26
C TYR A 15 -17.13 30.78 17.80
N VAL A 16 -16.17 30.55 16.90
CA VAL A 16 -16.35 30.73 15.45
C VAL A 16 -16.03 29.40 14.76
N CYS A 17 -16.92 28.94 13.88
CA CYS A 17 -16.71 27.71 13.13
C CYS A 17 -15.61 27.89 12.07
N SER A 18 -14.62 27.00 12.02
CA SER A 18 -13.52 27.08 11.05
C SER A 18 -13.94 26.85 9.59
N ASP A 19 -15.09 26.22 9.35
CA ASP A 19 -15.52 25.80 8.01
C ASP A 19 -16.50 26.82 7.39
N CYS A 20 -17.44 27.35 8.16
CA CYS A 20 -18.44 28.31 7.68
C CYS A 20 -18.27 29.74 8.21
N GLY A 21 -17.36 29.98 9.17
CA GLY A 21 -17.11 31.31 9.74
C GLY A 21 -18.23 31.87 10.62
N LYS A 22 -19.33 31.13 10.83
CA LYS A 22 -20.45 31.56 11.68
C LYS A 22 -20.05 31.68 13.15
N SER A 23 -20.62 32.68 13.83
CA SER A 23 -20.48 32.89 15.27
C SER A 23 -21.45 31.98 16.02
N VAL A 24 -20.94 31.12 16.91
CA VAL A 24 -21.68 30.02 17.52
C VAL A 24 -21.57 30.02 19.05
N CYS A 25 -22.62 29.59 19.75
CA CYS A 25 -22.58 29.35 21.19
C CYS A 25 -21.89 28.01 21.51
N GLU A 26 -21.57 27.83 22.80
CA GLU A 26 -20.92 26.63 23.34
C GLU A 26 -21.72 25.34 23.08
N ASN A 27 -23.06 25.42 23.09
CA ASN A 27 -23.92 24.25 22.88
C ASN A 27 -24.05 23.83 21.40
N CYS A 28 -23.77 24.75 20.46
CA CYS A 28 -23.87 24.49 19.02
C CYS A 28 -22.48 24.24 18.37
N PHE A 29 -21.43 24.30 19.18
CA PHE A 29 -20.04 24.11 18.79
C PHE A 29 -19.51 22.77 19.30
N ILE A 30 -18.81 22.04 18.44
CA ILE A 30 -18.21 20.74 18.75
C ILE A 30 -16.70 20.95 18.94
N PRO A 31 -16.21 21.01 20.19
CA PRO A 31 -14.82 21.37 20.49
C PRO A 31 -13.82 20.34 19.97
N GLU A 32 -14.18 19.07 19.89
CA GLU A 32 -13.28 18.00 19.43
C GLU A 32 -12.87 18.16 17.96
N ARG A 33 -13.70 18.85 17.16
CA ARG A 33 -13.45 19.07 15.72
C ARG A 33 -13.37 20.52 15.31
N TRP A 34 -13.58 21.45 16.25
CA TRP A 34 -13.61 22.89 16.00
C TRP A 34 -14.65 23.32 14.94
N LEU A 35 -15.81 22.68 14.96
CA LEU A 35 -16.87 22.85 13.95
C LEU A 35 -18.21 23.12 14.60
N CYS A 36 -19.11 23.79 13.89
CA CYS A 36 -20.51 23.86 14.29
C CYS A 36 -21.25 22.56 13.97
N ILE A 37 -22.37 22.33 14.64
CA ILE A 37 -23.20 21.12 14.47
C ILE A 37 -23.70 20.92 13.03
N GLU A 38 -23.98 22.00 12.28
CA GLU A 38 -24.40 21.92 10.88
C GLU A 38 -23.26 21.39 9.97
N CYS A 39 -22.06 21.96 10.11
CA CYS A 39 -20.88 21.52 9.35
C CYS A 39 -20.47 20.09 9.73
N TYR A 40 -20.61 19.74 11.01
CA TYR A 40 -20.36 18.39 11.50
C TYR A 40 -21.32 17.38 10.88
N ARG A 41 -22.61 17.70 10.82
CA ARG A 41 -23.63 16.84 10.20
C ARG A 41 -23.34 16.67 8.70
N LYS A 42 -23.03 17.76 7.99
CA LYS A 42 -22.60 17.69 6.57
C LYS A 42 -21.39 16.78 6.37
N ARG A 43 -20.39 16.81 7.26
CA ARG A 43 -19.18 15.94 7.17
C ARG A 43 -19.40 14.49 7.62
N THR A 44 -20.49 14.21 8.33
CA THR A 44 -20.81 12.87 8.83
C THR A 44 -21.79 12.16 7.90
N GLU A 45 -22.69 12.91 7.28
CA GLU A 45 -23.62 12.41 6.25
C GLU A 45 -22.97 12.35 4.86
N ALA A 46 -21.91 13.14 4.59
CA ALA A 46 -21.09 12.93 3.41
C ALA A 46 -20.35 11.59 3.57
N PRO A 47 -20.55 10.62 2.65
CA PRO A 47 -19.74 9.41 2.62
C PRO A 47 -18.29 9.87 2.54
N ARG A 48 -17.50 9.62 3.59
CA ARG A 48 -16.06 9.84 3.50
C ARG A 48 -15.56 8.82 2.48
N PRO A 49 -15.08 9.20 1.29
CA PRO A 49 -14.29 8.27 0.52
C PRO A 49 -13.07 8.00 1.40
N ILE A 50 -12.99 6.81 1.99
CA ILE A 50 -11.74 6.32 2.56
C ILE A 50 -10.80 6.22 1.36
N HIS A 51 -10.07 7.30 1.09
CA HIS A 51 -9.05 7.37 0.07
C HIS A 51 -7.81 6.65 0.58
N ASN A 52 -7.95 5.35 0.84
CA ASN A 52 -6.82 4.43 0.97
C ASN A 52 -6.36 4.08 -0.45
N THR A 53 -5.75 5.04 -1.15
CA THR A 53 -5.16 4.87 -2.50
C THR A 53 -3.75 4.30 -2.48
N VAL A 54 -3.28 3.85 -1.33
CA VAL A 54 -1.94 3.28 -1.17
C VAL A 54 -1.79 1.74 -1.23
N PRO A 55 -2.77 0.89 -1.62
CA PRO A 55 -2.50 -0.55 -1.56
C PRO A 55 -1.67 -1.07 -2.74
N TYR A 56 -1.77 -0.50 -3.95
CA TYR A 56 -1.14 -1.10 -5.14
C TYR A 56 0.17 -0.42 -5.56
N LYS A 57 0.31 0.90 -5.38
CA LYS A 57 1.54 1.63 -5.76
C LYS A 57 2.75 1.20 -4.92
N LEU A 58 2.56 0.97 -3.61
CA LEU A 58 3.62 0.47 -2.74
C LEU A 58 4.03 -0.97 -3.08
N PHE A 59 3.05 -1.82 -3.42
CA PHE A 59 3.32 -3.20 -3.83
C PHE A 59 4.15 -3.25 -5.12
N LEU A 60 3.82 -2.42 -6.12
CA LEU A 60 4.51 -2.37 -7.40
C LEU A 60 5.95 -1.85 -7.24
N VAL A 61 6.15 -0.84 -6.39
CA VAL A 61 7.49 -0.34 -6.03
C VAL A 61 8.32 -1.45 -5.38
N GLY A 62 7.75 -2.21 -4.43
CA GLY A 62 8.41 -3.34 -3.80
C GLY A 62 8.78 -4.45 -4.79
N PHE A 63 7.85 -4.80 -5.69
CA PHE A 63 8.10 -5.80 -6.72
C PHE A 63 9.23 -5.41 -7.66
N ILE A 64 9.25 -4.16 -8.16
CA ILE A 64 10.33 -3.65 -9.02
C ILE A 64 11.67 -3.70 -8.28
N LEU A 65 11.73 -3.26 -7.02
CA LEU A 65 12.95 -3.30 -6.21
C LEU A 65 13.48 -4.72 -6.04
N THR A 66 12.62 -5.69 -5.72
CA THR A 66 13.03 -7.10 -5.56
C THR A 66 13.47 -7.72 -6.89
N ALA A 67 12.81 -7.40 -8.00
CA ALA A 67 13.17 -7.89 -9.32
C ALA A 67 14.52 -7.35 -9.79
N ILE A 68 14.79 -6.05 -9.55
CA ILE A 68 16.11 -5.47 -9.84
C ILE A 68 17.19 -6.19 -9.02
N GLY A 69 16.97 -6.40 -7.72
CA GLY A 69 17.92 -7.10 -6.85
C GLY A 69 18.20 -8.54 -7.30
N SER A 70 17.17 -9.30 -7.67
CA SER A 70 17.32 -10.68 -8.11
C SER A 70 18.06 -10.77 -9.45
N ILE A 71 17.78 -9.86 -10.39
CA ILE A 71 18.49 -9.77 -11.67
C ILE A 71 19.97 -9.45 -11.41
N LEU A 72 20.29 -8.46 -10.58
CA LEU A 72 21.68 -8.11 -10.30
C LEU A 72 22.47 -9.29 -9.72
N ILE A 73 21.89 -10.05 -8.79
CA ILE A 73 22.53 -11.24 -8.21
C ILE A 73 22.65 -12.37 -9.25
N ALA A 74 21.63 -12.58 -10.09
CA ALA A 74 21.63 -13.62 -11.12
C ALA A 74 22.65 -13.36 -12.23
N PHE A 75 22.92 -12.10 -12.55
CA PHE A 75 23.92 -11.70 -13.57
C PHE A 75 25.34 -11.56 -13.02
N ALA A 76 25.52 -11.50 -11.70
CA ALA A 76 26.84 -11.39 -11.07
C ALA A 76 27.85 -12.46 -11.55
N PRO A 77 27.48 -13.75 -11.72
CA PRO A 77 28.41 -14.77 -12.22
C PRO A 77 28.97 -14.50 -13.62
N LEU A 78 28.23 -13.79 -14.48
CA LEU A 78 28.65 -13.49 -15.86
C LEU A 78 29.79 -12.46 -15.91
N PHE A 79 29.91 -11.62 -14.89
CA PHE A 79 30.99 -10.64 -14.75
C PHE A 79 32.22 -11.20 -14.02
N GLY A 80 32.32 -12.53 -13.90
CA GLY A 80 33.42 -13.19 -13.20
C GLY A 80 33.31 -13.09 -11.68
N ALA A 81 32.16 -12.64 -11.14
CA ALA A 81 31.86 -12.84 -9.72
C ALA A 81 31.68 -14.34 -9.48
N SER A 82 32.81 -15.00 -9.26
CA SER A 82 32.85 -16.39 -8.90
C SER A 82 32.29 -16.47 -7.49
N PHE A 83 31.11 -17.06 -7.31
CA PHE A 83 30.78 -17.67 -6.02
C PHE A 83 31.78 -18.83 -5.84
N GLN A 84 32.99 -18.50 -5.42
CA GLN A 84 34.03 -19.46 -5.04
C GLN A 84 33.64 -20.21 -3.75
N GLY A 85 32.54 -19.82 -3.13
CA GLY A 85 32.00 -20.41 -1.92
C GLY A 85 31.11 -21.61 -2.22
N GLY A 86 31.73 -22.78 -2.31
CA GLY A 86 31.17 -23.91 -1.58
C GLY A 86 31.24 -23.57 -0.08
N GLY A 87 30.22 -22.90 0.44
CA GLY A 87 30.18 -22.44 1.82
C GLY A 87 29.66 -23.56 2.73
N PHE A 88 30.38 -23.82 3.82
CA PHE A 88 29.84 -24.59 4.94
C PHE A 88 29.30 -23.60 5.97
N VAL A 89 28.05 -23.78 6.40
CA VAL A 89 27.48 -23.04 7.53
C VAL A 89 27.43 -24.01 8.70
N TRP A 90 28.32 -23.84 9.66
CA TRP A 90 28.35 -24.64 10.87
C TRP A 90 27.78 -23.84 12.04
N ILE A 91 26.56 -24.19 12.43
CA ILE A 91 25.89 -23.63 13.61
C ILE A 91 25.91 -24.72 14.68
N PHE A 92 26.79 -24.56 15.67
CA PHE A 92 26.88 -25.47 16.81
C PHE A 92 25.54 -25.45 17.58
N PRO A 93 24.89 -26.59 17.91
CA PRO A 93 25.35 -27.99 17.98
C PRO A 93 24.89 -28.91 16.82
N PHE A 94 24.46 -28.35 15.69
CA PHE A 94 23.95 -29.14 14.57
C PHE A 94 25.08 -29.56 13.59
N PRO A 95 24.90 -30.67 12.84
CA PRO A 95 25.84 -31.09 11.81
C PRO A 95 26.06 -29.98 10.75
N PRO A 96 27.28 -29.83 10.20
CA PRO A 96 27.58 -28.81 9.20
C PRO A 96 26.75 -29.04 7.93
N PHE A 97 26.05 -28.01 7.47
CA PHE A 97 25.35 -28.02 6.19
C PHE A 97 26.32 -27.60 5.09
N PHE A 98 26.53 -28.50 4.12
CA PHE A 98 27.38 -28.24 2.95
C PHE A 98 26.53 -27.59 1.84
N PHE A 99 26.84 -26.34 1.50
CA PHE A 99 26.34 -25.70 0.28
C PHE A 99 27.50 -25.59 -0.70
N GLY A 100 27.67 -26.59 -1.58
CA GLY A 100 28.75 -26.55 -2.55
C GLY A 100 29.05 -27.90 -3.16
N SER A 101 28.25 -28.32 -4.14
CA SER A 101 28.64 -29.41 -5.03
C SER A 101 29.29 -28.81 -6.28
N ARG A 102 30.59 -29.10 -6.40
CA ARG A 102 31.35 -29.30 -7.63
C ARG A 102 30.49 -29.36 -8.90
N LEU A 103 30.88 -28.54 -9.88
CA LEU A 103 30.38 -28.52 -11.26
C LEU A 103 30.13 -29.94 -11.81
N ASN A 104 28.87 -30.34 -11.82
CA ASN A 104 28.26 -31.14 -12.88
C ASN A 104 27.01 -30.33 -13.28
N GLY A 105 26.63 -30.32 -14.57
CA GLY A 105 25.66 -29.39 -15.18
C GLY A 105 24.23 -29.33 -14.61
N GLU A 106 23.99 -29.89 -13.43
CA GLU A 106 22.72 -29.93 -12.70
C GLU A 106 22.38 -28.58 -12.05
N ILE A 107 23.37 -27.78 -11.65
CA ILE A 107 23.15 -26.45 -11.04
C ILE A 107 22.62 -25.44 -12.07
N ALA A 108 23.06 -25.58 -13.33
CA ALA A 108 22.53 -24.78 -14.43
C ALA A 108 21.06 -25.13 -14.70
N PHE A 109 20.69 -26.40 -14.58
CA PHE A 109 19.32 -26.86 -14.75
C PHE A 109 18.41 -26.38 -13.62
N SER A 110 18.86 -26.46 -12.35
CA SER A 110 18.11 -25.95 -11.21
C SER A 110 17.96 -24.42 -11.22
N ALA A 111 19.00 -23.69 -11.63
CA ALA A 111 18.94 -22.24 -11.77
C ALA A 111 18.00 -21.81 -12.91
N LEU A 112 18.01 -22.54 -14.03
CA LEU A 112 17.08 -22.32 -15.15
C LEU A 112 15.63 -22.58 -14.74
N ILE A 113 15.37 -23.67 -14.02
CA ILE A 113 14.03 -23.99 -13.49
C ILE A 113 13.56 -22.89 -12.53
N LEU A 114 14.43 -22.42 -11.64
CA LEU A 114 14.09 -21.37 -10.68
C LEU A 114 13.82 -20.02 -11.37
N LEU A 115 14.60 -19.68 -12.40
CA LEU A 115 14.37 -18.51 -13.24
C LEU A 115 13.01 -18.58 -13.94
N ILE A 116 12.69 -19.73 -14.56
CA ILE A 116 11.40 -19.96 -15.23
C ILE A 116 10.26 -19.88 -14.20
N ALA A 117 10.42 -20.46 -13.02
CA ALA A 117 9.41 -20.42 -11.95
C ALA A 117 9.14 -18.97 -11.50
N ILE A 118 10.17 -18.14 -11.32
CA ILE A 118 10.02 -16.73 -10.98
C ILE A 118 9.31 -15.96 -12.11
N LEU A 119 9.67 -16.23 -13.37
CA LEU A 119 9.03 -15.64 -14.55
C LEU A 119 7.54 -15.98 -14.61
N LEU A 120 7.19 -17.25 -14.38
CA LEU A 120 5.80 -17.70 -14.34
C LEU A 120 5.04 -17.06 -13.19
N LEU A 121 5.65 -16.96 -12.00
CA LEU A 121 5.03 -16.32 -10.84
C LEU A 121 4.78 -14.82 -11.09
N ALA A 122 5.73 -14.14 -11.72
CA ALA A 122 5.59 -12.75 -12.17
C ALA A 122 4.48 -12.59 -13.22
N ILE A 123 4.39 -13.50 -14.20
CA ILE A 123 3.32 -13.47 -15.21
C ILE A 123 1.96 -13.72 -14.55
N VAL A 124 1.85 -14.68 -13.63
CA VAL A 124 0.61 -14.98 -12.91
C VAL A 124 0.18 -13.78 -12.05
N THR A 125 1.09 -13.14 -11.32
CA THR A 125 0.74 -11.95 -10.54
C THR A 125 0.33 -10.79 -11.43
N ILE A 126 1.00 -10.59 -12.57
CA ILE A 126 0.62 -9.59 -13.58
C ILE A 126 -0.75 -9.90 -14.19
N LEU A 127 -1.05 -11.16 -14.53
CA LEU A 127 -2.35 -11.56 -15.08
C LEU A 127 -3.48 -11.43 -14.06
N LEU A 128 -3.25 -11.85 -12.81
CA LEU A 128 -4.18 -11.63 -11.71
C LEU A 128 -4.41 -10.13 -11.47
N PHE A 129 -3.36 -9.33 -11.61
CA PHE A 129 -3.43 -7.88 -11.53
C PHE A 129 -4.24 -7.27 -12.69
N TYR A 130 -4.01 -7.69 -13.95
CA TYR A 130 -4.82 -7.27 -15.11
C TYR A 130 -6.29 -7.69 -14.97
N ARG A 131 -6.55 -8.90 -14.46
CA ARG A 131 -7.93 -9.35 -14.17
C ARG A 131 -8.58 -8.53 -13.07
N HIS A 132 -7.82 -8.14 -12.05
CA HIS A 132 -8.32 -7.30 -10.96
C HIS A 132 -8.58 -5.86 -11.42
N GLN A 133 -7.72 -5.30 -12.28
CA GLN A 133 -7.97 -3.99 -12.88
C GLN A 133 -9.23 -3.99 -13.75
N PHE A 134 -9.41 -5.03 -14.58
CA PHE A 134 -10.61 -5.21 -15.40
C PHE A 134 -11.89 -5.34 -14.56
N ASN A 135 -11.84 -6.08 -13.43
CA ASN A 135 -12.97 -6.19 -12.51
C ASN A 135 -13.32 -4.86 -11.80
N HIS A 136 -12.33 -4.01 -11.50
CA HIS A 136 -12.59 -2.69 -10.91
C HIS A 136 -13.13 -1.67 -11.92
N GLU A 137 -12.69 -1.72 -13.19
CA GLU A 137 -13.27 -0.91 -14.26
C GLU A 137 -14.73 -1.29 -14.52
N PHE A 138 -15.07 -2.59 -14.49
CA PHE A 138 -16.45 -3.07 -14.65
C PHE A 138 -17.38 -2.64 -13.50
N SER A 139 -16.87 -2.59 -12.26
CA SER A 139 -17.69 -2.15 -11.11
C SER A 139 -17.85 -0.61 -11.03
N ALA A 140 -16.99 0.16 -11.71
CA ALA A 140 -17.10 1.61 -11.83
C ALA A 140 -17.96 2.06 -13.03
N SER A 141 -18.30 1.16 -13.96
CA SER A 141 -19.19 1.43 -15.10
C SER A 141 -20.66 1.10 -14.85
N LEU A 142 -21.04 0.68 -13.64
CA LEU A 142 -22.44 0.58 -13.21
C LEU A 142 -22.81 1.63 -12.15
N PRO A 143 -22.62 2.94 -12.37
CA PRO A 143 -23.56 3.91 -11.84
C PRO A 143 -24.70 4.04 -12.86
N PHE A 144 -25.92 3.81 -12.41
CA PHE A 144 -27.11 4.47 -12.96
C PHE A 144 -27.66 3.99 -14.32
N SER A 145 -28.54 2.99 -14.27
CA SER A 145 -29.81 2.90 -15.04
C SER A 145 -30.58 1.73 -14.43
N LEU A 146 -31.60 1.94 -13.58
CA LEU A 146 -32.99 2.23 -13.98
C LEU A 146 -33.39 1.49 -15.27
#